data_AF-A0AAJ2D8J3-F1
#
_entry.id   AF-A0AAJ2D8J3-F1
#
_cell.length_a   1.000
_cell.length_b   1.000
_cell.length_c   1.000
_cell.angle_alpha   90.00
_cell.angle_beta   90.00
_cell.angle_gamma   90.00
#
_symmetry.space_group_name_H-M   'P 1'
#
loop_
_entity.id
_entity.type
_entity.pdbx_description
1 polymer ?
#
loop_
_entity_poly.entity_id
_entity_poly.type
_entity_poly.pdbx_seq_one_letter_code
_entity_poly.pdbx_strand_id
1 'polypeptide(L)'
;MKKIYQMFIFFFSQLCSAAYAEDVTVQINGAILAQSCNVKSSDLTKNVIFDDINPQELASLGSTTASTKVSIGLENCTGNITDMSYMFSGSGDDSNPSLLKVIGKPGTSSEGVATGLAIEILDMNKNSVPLNQKQAFGRQVTTSTYDFNFYLRYKSTSPTIGAGDASSLLYLDIYYE
;
A
#
# COMPACT_ATOMS: atom_id res chain seq x y z
N MET A 1 72.86 -21.81 -36.31
CA MET A 1 72.87 -22.13 -37.76
C MET A 1 71.49 -21.82 -38.32
N LYS A 2 71.37 -20.82 -39.21
CA LYS A 2 70.12 -20.39 -39.87
C LYS A 2 69.78 -21.35 -41.02
N LYS A 3 68.50 -21.72 -41.20
CA LYS A 3 67.93 -22.06 -42.51
C LYS A 3 66.56 -21.42 -42.67
N ILE A 4 66.48 -20.64 -43.73
CA ILE A 4 65.36 -19.87 -44.27
C ILE A 4 64.51 -20.78 -45.16
N TYR A 5 63.19 -20.60 -45.18
CA TYR A 5 62.33 -21.03 -46.29
C TYR A 5 61.33 -19.93 -46.66
N GLN A 6 61.38 -19.54 -47.93
CA GLN A 6 60.53 -18.63 -48.69
C GLN A 6 59.12 -19.23 -48.90
N MET A 7 58.04 -18.49 -48.67
CA MET A 7 57.29 -17.66 -49.65
C MET A 7 56.05 -18.37 -50.21
N PHE A 8 54.87 -17.78 -49.98
CA PHE A 8 53.80 -17.58 -50.98
C PHE A 8 52.72 -16.68 -50.35
N ILE A 9 52.63 -15.41 -50.77
CA ILE A 9 51.61 -14.46 -50.31
C ILE A 9 50.51 -14.40 -51.38
N PHE A 10 49.33 -14.90 -51.05
CA PHE A 10 48.11 -14.83 -51.86
C PHE A 10 47.40 -13.51 -51.54
N PHE A 11 47.37 -12.57 -52.49
CA PHE A 11 46.76 -11.25 -52.32
C PHE A 11 45.24 -11.34 -52.57
N PHE A 12 44.47 -11.58 -51.50
CA PHE A 12 43.00 -11.60 -51.53
C PHE A 12 42.48 -10.20 -51.20
N SER A 13 42.10 -9.43 -52.22
CA SER A 13 41.54 -8.09 -52.06
C SER A 13 40.14 -8.15 -51.44
N GLN A 14 40.03 -7.88 -50.14
CA GLN A 14 38.75 -7.75 -49.45
C GLN A 14 38.12 -6.38 -49.74
N LEU A 15 36.96 -6.39 -50.39
CA LEU A 15 36.02 -5.27 -50.38
C LEU A 15 35.48 -5.10 -48.95
N CYS A 16 35.91 -4.04 -48.27
CA CYS A 16 35.42 -3.71 -46.94
C CYS A 16 34.09 -2.96 -47.09
N SER A 17 32.96 -3.63 -46.79
CA SER A 17 31.68 -2.95 -46.61
C SER A 17 31.71 -2.20 -45.28
N ALA A 18 31.49 -0.88 -45.29
CA ALA A 18 31.32 -0.10 -44.07
C ALA A 18 29.97 -0.49 -43.43
N ALA A 19 30.01 -1.24 -42.33
CA ALA A 19 28.84 -1.47 -41.49
C ALA A 19 28.64 -0.23 -40.63
N TYR A 20 27.62 0.58 -40.93
CA TYR A 20 27.16 1.63 -40.05
C TYR A 20 26.35 0.98 -38.92
N ALA A 21 26.98 0.73 -37.79
CA ALA A 21 26.26 0.41 -36.57
C ALA A 21 25.63 1.71 -36.05
N GLU A 22 24.31 1.79 -36.07
CA GLU A 22 23.58 2.85 -35.39
C GLU A 22 23.52 2.51 -33.89
N ASP A 23 23.96 3.43 -33.04
CA ASP A 23 24.02 3.21 -31.60
C ASP A 23 22.60 3.20 -30.99
N VAL A 24 22.35 2.24 -30.10
CA VAL A 24 21.10 2.19 -29.33
C VAL A 24 21.19 3.18 -28.17
N THR A 25 20.32 4.19 -28.17
CA THR A 25 20.22 5.13 -27.04
C THR A 25 19.35 4.53 -25.94
N VAL A 26 19.95 4.27 -24.78
CA VAL A 26 19.23 3.88 -23.56
C VAL A 26 19.09 5.10 -22.66
N GLN A 27 17.88 5.64 -22.55
CA GLN A 27 17.59 6.77 -21.66
C GLN A 27 17.12 6.27 -20.29
N ILE A 28 17.89 6.62 -19.24
CA ILE A 28 17.56 6.31 -17.85
C ILE A 28 17.15 7.60 -17.15
N ASN A 29 15.94 7.62 -16.62
CA ASN A 29 15.41 8.73 -15.80
C ASN A 29 15.12 8.20 -14.40
N GLY A 30 15.54 8.94 -13.37
CA GLY A 30 15.29 8.60 -11.98
C GLY A 30 15.34 9.85 -11.10
N ALA A 31 14.66 9.80 -9.95
CA ALA A 31 14.67 10.85 -8.95
C ALA A 31 15.16 10.28 -7.62
N ILE A 32 15.91 11.08 -6.86
CA ILE A 32 16.32 10.76 -5.49
C ILE A 32 15.45 11.61 -4.56
N LEU A 33 14.67 10.96 -3.71
CA LEU A 33 13.84 11.65 -2.72
C LEU A 33 14.71 12.22 -1.61
N ALA A 34 14.44 13.46 -1.21
CA ALA A 34 15.16 14.13 -0.12
C ALA A 34 14.59 13.82 1.28
N GLN A 35 13.34 13.33 1.32
CA GLN A 35 12.58 13.10 2.55
C GLN A 35 11.88 11.73 2.51
N SER A 36 11.97 10.96 3.59
CA SER A 36 11.29 9.65 3.71
C SER A 36 11.31 9.16 5.16
N CYS A 37 10.41 8.25 5.50
CA CYS A 37 10.52 7.36 6.66
C CYS A 37 10.38 5.90 6.22
N ASN A 38 10.87 4.99 7.05
CA ASN A 38 10.57 3.56 6.96
C ASN A 38 9.43 3.21 7.91
N VAL A 39 8.56 2.29 7.49
CA VAL A 39 7.64 1.64 8.44
C VAL A 39 8.45 0.73 9.35
N LYS A 40 8.25 0.82 10.67
CA LYS A 40 8.90 -0.06 11.64
C LYS A 40 8.64 -1.52 11.28
N SER A 41 9.66 -2.36 11.37
CA SER A 41 9.56 -3.79 11.01
C SER A 41 8.48 -4.54 11.81
N SER A 42 8.26 -4.17 13.07
CA SER A 42 7.19 -4.70 13.94
C SER A 42 5.77 -4.33 13.50
N ASP A 43 5.66 -3.40 12.56
CA ASP A 43 4.40 -2.77 12.16
C ASP A 43 4.05 -3.06 10.70
N LEU A 44 4.89 -3.83 10.00
CA LEU A 44 4.62 -4.32 8.64
C LEU A 44 3.36 -5.19 8.57
N THR A 45 3.07 -5.92 9.65
CA THR A 45 1.82 -6.67 9.83
C THR A 45 1.22 -6.34 11.18
N LYS A 46 0.03 -5.75 11.20
CA LYS A 46 -0.72 -5.47 12.43
C LYS A 46 -1.99 -6.31 12.49
N ASN A 47 -2.09 -7.10 13.55
CA ASN A 47 -3.33 -7.76 13.93
C ASN A 47 -4.13 -6.82 14.83
N VAL A 48 -5.21 -6.25 14.29
CA VAL A 48 -6.12 -5.39 15.04
C VAL A 48 -7.32 -6.23 15.45
N ILE A 49 -7.52 -6.38 16.76
CA ILE A 49 -8.63 -7.15 17.32
C ILE A 49 -9.76 -6.17 17.61
N PHE A 50 -10.96 -6.48 17.12
CA PHE A 50 -12.19 -5.82 17.52
C PHE A 50 -12.85 -6.67 18.58
N ASP A 51 -13.58 -6.03 19.49
CA ASP A 51 -14.41 -6.74 20.45
C ASP A 51 -15.60 -7.40 19.72
N ASP A 52 -16.13 -8.46 20.31
CA ASP A 52 -17.39 -9.05 19.86
C ASP A 52 -18.52 -8.03 20.02
N ILE A 53 -19.37 -7.92 18.99
CA ILE A 53 -20.46 -6.94 18.96
C ILE A 53 -21.82 -7.62 19.00
N ASN A 54 -22.77 -7.01 19.70
CA ASN A 54 -24.16 -7.39 19.56
C ASN A 54 -24.73 -6.75 18.28
N PRO A 55 -25.26 -7.54 17.32
CA PRO A 55 -25.85 -7.00 16.09
C PRO A 55 -26.90 -5.90 16.32
N GLN A 56 -27.59 -5.90 17.46
CA GLN A 56 -28.57 -4.87 17.82
C GLN A 56 -27.96 -3.47 18.00
N GLU A 57 -26.67 -3.37 18.32
CA GLU A 57 -25.95 -2.09 18.40
C GLU A 57 -25.82 -1.41 17.02
N LEU A 58 -25.96 -2.21 15.95
CA LEU A 58 -25.84 -1.78 14.56
C LEU A 58 -27.18 -1.77 13.79
N ALA A 59 -28.32 -1.87 14.49
CA ALA A 59 -29.65 -2.05 13.88
C ALA A 59 -30.13 -0.88 13.01
N SER A 60 -29.56 0.32 13.19
CA SER A 60 -29.88 1.49 12.34
C SER A 60 -28.83 1.65 11.25
N LEU A 61 -29.24 1.87 10.00
CA LEU A 61 -28.30 2.12 8.89
C LEU A 61 -27.33 3.28 9.24
N GLY A 62 -26.03 3.04 9.09
CA GLY A 62 -24.98 4.01 9.38
C GLY A 62 -24.59 4.14 10.86
N SER A 63 -25.23 3.38 11.77
CA SER A 63 -24.75 3.26 13.15
C SER A 63 -23.37 2.59 13.20
N THR A 64 -22.63 2.85 14.28
CA THR A 64 -21.23 2.46 14.39
C THR A 64 -20.88 1.96 15.76
N THR A 65 -19.91 1.07 15.84
CA THR A 65 -19.32 0.61 17.10
C THR A 65 -18.38 1.65 17.71
N ALA A 66 -17.89 1.37 18.91
CA ALA A 66 -16.70 2.04 19.43
C ALA A 66 -15.52 1.87 18.45
N SER A 67 -14.62 2.86 18.42
CA SER A 67 -13.45 2.81 17.53
C SER A 67 -12.22 2.22 18.20
N THR A 68 -11.56 1.31 17.52
CA THR A 68 -10.26 0.76 17.90
C THR A 68 -9.15 1.63 17.32
N LYS A 69 -8.20 2.05 18.16
CA LYS A 69 -7.04 2.84 17.73
C LYS A 69 -5.99 1.90 17.12
N VAL A 70 -5.43 2.31 15.99
CA VAL A 70 -4.28 1.67 15.35
C VAL A 70 -3.13 2.66 15.27
N SER A 71 -1.93 2.21 15.57
CA SER A 71 -0.70 3.01 15.48
C SER A 71 0.33 2.25 14.65
N ILE A 72 0.81 2.91 13.60
CA ILE A 72 1.89 2.44 12.74
C ILE A 72 3.09 3.35 12.98
N GLY A 73 4.14 2.79 13.58
CA GLY A 73 5.38 3.50 13.82
C GLY A 73 6.17 3.65 12.53
N LEU A 74 6.63 4.86 12.30
CA LEU A 74 7.60 5.24 11.29
C LEU A 74 8.95 5.52 11.99
N GLU A 75 10.03 5.13 11.34
CA GLU A 75 11.40 5.30 11.84
C GLU A 75 12.35 5.74 10.73
N ASN A 76 13.53 6.22 11.14
CA ASN A 76 14.54 6.75 10.24
C ASN A 76 13.98 7.85 9.32
N CYS A 77 13.11 8.70 9.86
CA CYS A 77 12.55 9.83 9.14
C CYS A 77 13.63 10.89 8.89
N THR A 78 13.83 11.27 7.63
CA THR A 78 14.85 12.25 7.19
C THR A 78 14.24 13.38 6.37
N GLY A 79 14.95 14.51 6.28
CA GLY A 79 14.60 15.60 5.36
C GLY A 79 13.50 16.56 5.81
N ASN A 80 12.99 16.45 7.06
CA ASN A 80 11.80 17.16 7.55
C ASN A 80 10.61 16.98 6.60
N ILE A 81 9.84 15.91 6.81
CA ILE A 81 8.78 15.55 5.86
C ILE A 81 7.70 16.62 5.89
N THR A 82 7.54 17.33 4.78
CA THR A 82 6.56 18.42 4.62
C THR A 82 5.42 18.04 3.68
N ASP A 83 5.74 17.25 2.65
CA ASP A 83 4.81 16.76 1.65
C ASP A 83 4.79 15.23 1.67
N MET A 84 3.83 14.67 2.41
CA MET A 84 3.53 13.24 2.44
C MET A 84 2.05 13.04 2.16
N SER A 85 1.76 11.92 1.55
CA SER A 85 0.40 11.45 1.35
C SER A 85 0.30 9.98 1.68
N TYR A 86 -0.92 9.50 1.90
CA TYR A 86 -1.16 8.11 2.25
C TYR A 86 -2.43 7.61 1.59
N MET A 87 -2.57 6.31 1.47
CA MET A 87 -3.79 5.68 0.99
C MET A 87 -4.06 4.43 1.81
N PHE A 88 -5.29 4.29 2.26
CA PHE A 88 -5.80 3.03 2.74
C PHE A 88 -6.42 2.27 1.58
N SER A 89 -6.02 1.03 1.35
CA SER A 89 -6.50 0.22 0.24
C SER A 89 -6.99 -1.15 0.66
N GLY A 90 -7.93 -1.70 -0.13
CA GLY A 90 -8.59 -2.97 0.15
C GLY A 90 -9.87 -3.15 -0.66
N SER A 91 -10.57 -4.25 -0.42
CA SER A 91 -11.87 -4.53 -1.06
C SER A 91 -12.93 -3.58 -0.50
N GLY A 92 -13.53 -2.76 -1.35
CA GLY A 92 -14.65 -1.89 -0.96
C GLY A 92 -15.93 -2.68 -0.70
N ASP A 93 -16.76 -2.23 0.25
CA ASP A 93 -18.09 -2.80 0.49
C ASP A 93 -19.01 -2.59 -0.73
N ASP A 94 -19.89 -3.57 -0.98
CA ASP A 94 -20.73 -3.58 -2.18
C ASP A 94 -21.80 -2.46 -2.17
N SER A 95 -22.25 -2.07 -0.97
CA SER A 95 -23.26 -1.00 -0.80
C SER A 95 -22.61 0.37 -0.65
N ASN A 96 -21.42 0.43 -0.05
CA ASN A 96 -20.63 1.66 0.05
C ASN A 96 -19.13 1.39 -0.18
N PRO A 97 -18.62 1.58 -1.40
CA PRO A 97 -17.22 1.32 -1.74
C PRO A 97 -16.19 2.19 -1.00
N SER A 98 -16.62 3.25 -0.29
CA SER A 98 -15.73 4.04 0.56
C SER A 98 -15.39 3.35 1.88
N LEU A 99 -16.10 2.28 2.24
CA LEU A 99 -15.89 1.47 3.44
C LEU A 99 -15.19 0.15 3.06
N LEU A 100 -14.43 -0.40 4.00
CA LEU A 100 -13.73 -1.67 3.81
C LEU A 100 -14.68 -2.85 4.03
N LYS A 101 -14.78 -3.72 3.02
CA LYS A 101 -15.63 -4.91 3.04
C LYS A 101 -15.17 -5.89 4.10
N VAL A 102 -16.12 -6.46 4.83
CA VAL A 102 -15.89 -7.65 5.64
C VAL A 102 -15.82 -8.86 4.72
N ILE A 103 -14.74 -9.64 4.82
CA ILE A 103 -14.48 -10.80 3.93
C ILE A 103 -14.31 -12.12 4.70
N GLY A 104 -14.32 -12.07 6.03
CA GLY A 104 -13.99 -13.21 6.88
C GLY A 104 -12.50 -13.53 6.89
N LYS A 105 -12.05 -14.30 7.88
CA LYS A 105 -10.65 -14.75 7.92
C LYS A 105 -10.39 -15.82 6.84
N PRO A 106 -9.12 -16.08 6.48
CA PRO A 106 -8.80 -17.16 5.55
C PRO A 106 -9.44 -18.48 5.96
N GLY A 107 -10.17 -19.11 5.03
CA GLY A 107 -10.87 -20.38 5.25
C GLY A 107 -12.32 -20.26 5.73
N THR A 108 -12.83 -19.06 6.00
CA THR A 108 -14.26 -18.84 6.25
C THR A 108 -15.06 -19.04 4.96
N SER A 109 -16.13 -19.85 5.02
CA SER A 109 -17.07 -20.00 3.90
C SER A 109 -17.89 -18.73 3.70
N SER A 110 -18.43 -18.51 2.50
CA SER A 110 -19.25 -17.32 2.21
C SER A 110 -20.45 -17.16 3.14
N GLU A 111 -21.06 -18.26 3.59
CA GLU A 111 -22.18 -18.26 4.55
C GLU A 111 -21.73 -17.94 5.99
N GLY A 112 -20.44 -18.11 6.29
CA GLY A 112 -19.85 -17.83 7.60
C GLY A 112 -19.36 -16.40 7.78
N VAL A 113 -19.48 -15.55 6.75
CA VAL A 113 -19.07 -14.13 6.80
C VAL A 113 -20.26 -13.27 7.26
N ALA A 114 -20.00 -12.33 8.16
CA ALA A 114 -21.02 -11.39 8.62
C ALA A 114 -21.52 -10.49 7.47
N THR A 115 -22.79 -10.10 7.51
CA THR A 115 -23.41 -9.27 6.45
C THR A 115 -24.07 -8.03 7.01
N GLY A 116 -24.21 -7.00 6.16
CA GLY A 116 -24.89 -5.76 6.53
C GLY A 116 -24.02 -4.75 7.28
N LEU A 117 -22.70 -4.99 7.36
CA LEU A 117 -21.74 -4.07 7.94
C LEU A 117 -20.42 -4.06 7.15
N ALA A 118 -19.69 -2.97 7.32
CA ALA A 118 -18.36 -2.76 6.78
C ALA A 118 -17.47 -2.10 7.85
N ILE A 119 -16.18 -1.97 7.58
CA ILE A 119 -15.23 -1.27 8.46
C ILE A 119 -15.03 0.15 7.93
N GLU A 120 -15.28 1.14 8.79
CA GLU A 120 -14.97 2.55 8.52
C GLU A 120 -13.58 2.89 9.07
N ILE A 121 -12.81 3.63 8.28
CA ILE A 121 -11.50 4.13 8.63
C ILE A 121 -11.63 5.61 8.99
N LEU A 122 -11.01 6.01 10.11
CA LEU A 122 -11.05 7.37 10.60
C LEU A 122 -9.64 7.92 10.78
N ASP A 123 -9.45 9.20 10.47
CA ASP A 123 -8.23 9.92 10.82
C ASP A 123 -8.12 10.16 12.34
N MET A 124 -7.03 10.79 12.76
CA MET A 124 -6.80 11.12 14.17
C MET A 124 -7.83 12.11 14.77
N ASN A 125 -8.52 12.86 13.93
CA ASN A 125 -9.58 13.80 14.31
C ASN A 125 -10.97 13.16 14.25
N LYS A 126 -11.05 11.84 14.00
CA LYS A 126 -12.28 11.06 13.85
C LYS A 126 -13.11 11.41 12.60
N ASN A 127 -12.49 12.02 11.59
CA ASN A 127 -13.11 12.19 10.28
C ASN A 127 -13.00 10.91 9.46
N SER A 128 -14.03 10.61 8.66
CA SER A 128 -14.03 9.46 7.76
C SER A 128 -12.98 9.63 6.66
N VAL A 129 -12.19 8.57 6.45
CA VAL A 129 -11.19 8.50 5.38
C VAL A 129 -11.67 7.48 4.35
N PRO A 130 -11.93 7.89 3.10
CA PRO A 130 -12.42 6.98 2.08
C PRO A 130 -11.36 5.95 1.67
N LEU A 131 -11.78 4.69 1.53
CA LEU A 131 -10.95 3.61 1.01
C LEU A 131 -10.56 3.88 -0.46
N ASN A 132 -9.38 3.40 -0.86
CA ASN A 132 -8.83 3.45 -2.22
C ASN A 132 -8.71 4.88 -2.78
N GLN A 133 -8.51 5.88 -1.90
CA GLN A 133 -8.30 7.27 -2.29
C GLN A 133 -7.09 7.86 -1.58
N LYS A 134 -6.17 8.43 -2.36
CA LYS A 134 -4.97 9.11 -1.85
C LYS A 134 -5.37 10.36 -1.05
N GLN A 135 -4.87 10.46 0.17
CA GLN A 135 -5.10 11.58 1.09
C GLN A 135 -3.80 12.34 1.30
N ALA A 136 -3.89 13.67 1.37
CA ALA A 136 -2.78 14.48 1.88
C ALA A 136 -2.63 14.24 3.37
N PHE A 137 -1.39 14.09 3.85
CA PHE A 137 -1.14 13.93 5.28
C PHE A 137 -1.38 15.24 6.05
N GLY A 138 -1.08 16.38 5.43
CA GLY A 138 -1.39 17.71 5.97
C GLY A 138 -0.66 18.08 7.27
N ARG A 139 0.40 17.35 7.63
CA ARG A 139 1.19 17.54 8.85
C ARG A 139 2.68 17.36 8.53
N GLN A 140 3.53 18.04 9.29
CA GLN A 140 4.97 17.88 9.17
C GLN A 140 5.50 16.79 10.11
N VAL A 141 6.48 16.01 9.64
CA VAL A 141 7.28 15.09 10.47
C VAL A 141 8.70 15.61 10.56
N THR A 142 9.03 16.25 11.68
CA THR A 142 10.35 16.87 11.93
C THR A 142 11.24 16.05 12.86
N THR A 143 10.75 14.91 13.35
CA THR A 143 11.45 13.98 14.24
C THR A 143 11.91 12.75 13.46
N SER A 144 12.91 12.04 13.97
CA SER A 144 13.43 10.80 13.35
C SER A 144 12.45 9.62 13.44
N THR A 145 11.40 9.73 14.25
CA THR A 145 10.32 8.76 14.40
C THR A 145 8.97 9.47 14.41
N TYR A 146 7.93 8.76 13.99
CA TYR A 146 6.56 9.28 14.01
C TYR A 146 5.54 8.15 14.15
N ASP A 147 4.50 8.34 14.96
CA ASP A 147 3.42 7.35 15.07
C ASP A 147 2.23 7.78 14.20
N PHE A 148 2.02 7.08 13.10
CA PHE A 148 0.87 7.25 12.22
C PHE A 148 -0.36 6.58 12.85
N ASN A 149 -1.22 7.42 13.43
CA ASN A 149 -2.38 6.99 14.19
C ASN A 149 -3.67 7.17 13.38
N PHE A 150 -4.51 6.13 13.39
CA PHE A 150 -5.85 6.15 12.82
C PHE A 150 -6.78 5.28 13.67
N TYR A 151 -8.07 5.27 13.33
CA TYR A 151 -9.03 4.42 14.01
C TYR A 151 -9.85 3.61 13.02
N LEU A 152 -10.28 2.45 13.47
CA LEU A 152 -11.20 1.59 12.74
C LEU A 152 -12.45 1.35 13.59
N ARG A 153 -13.60 1.19 12.97
CA ARG A 153 -14.85 0.78 13.64
C ARG A 153 -15.77 0.06 12.65
N TYR A 154 -16.67 -0.79 13.13
CA TYR A 154 -17.74 -1.28 12.28
C TYR A 154 -18.78 -0.20 12.05
N LYS A 155 -19.37 -0.19 10.86
CA LYS A 155 -20.46 0.68 10.44
C LYS A 155 -21.48 -0.14 9.67
N SER A 156 -22.75 -0.04 10.04
CA SER A 156 -23.81 -0.76 9.32
C SER A 156 -24.03 -0.19 7.93
N THR A 157 -24.15 -1.09 6.96
CA THR A 157 -24.51 -0.83 5.56
C THR A 157 -25.91 -1.35 5.22
N SER A 158 -26.55 -2.03 6.17
CA SER A 158 -27.92 -2.54 6.10
C SER A 158 -28.61 -2.39 7.48
N PRO A 159 -29.94 -2.24 7.54
CA PRO A 159 -30.70 -2.32 8.80
C PRO A 159 -30.76 -3.74 9.38
N THR A 160 -30.38 -4.76 8.62
CA THR A 160 -30.31 -6.15 9.08
C THR A 160 -28.86 -6.62 9.06
N ILE A 161 -28.37 -7.03 10.22
CA ILE A 161 -27.01 -7.51 10.44
C ILE A 161 -27.04 -9.03 10.55
N GLY A 162 -26.38 -9.73 9.63
CA GLY A 162 -26.19 -11.17 9.69
C GLY A 162 -24.96 -11.51 10.53
N ALA A 163 -25.11 -12.48 11.43
CA ALA A 163 -24.00 -12.97 12.25
C ALA A 163 -22.97 -13.72 11.38
N GLY A 164 -21.71 -13.65 11.77
CA GLY A 164 -20.61 -14.34 11.10
C GLY A 164 -19.26 -13.72 11.46
N ASP A 165 -18.22 -14.20 10.80
CA ASP A 165 -16.88 -13.65 10.87
C ASP A 165 -16.86 -12.25 10.23
N ALA A 166 -16.42 -11.26 11.00
CA ALA A 166 -16.35 -9.87 10.59
C ALA A 166 -14.92 -9.39 10.25
N SER A 167 -14.01 -10.32 9.93
CA SER A 167 -12.61 -10.00 9.62
C SER A 167 -12.46 -9.36 8.24
N SER A 168 -11.39 -8.59 8.06
CA SER A 168 -11.00 -8.01 6.79
C SER A 168 -9.48 -7.84 6.67
N LEU A 169 -9.02 -7.35 5.52
CA LEU A 169 -7.63 -7.04 5.23
C LEU A 169 -7.52 -5.62 4.68
N LEU A 170 -6.73 -4.79 5.37
CA LEU A 170 -6.48 -3.40 5.03
C LEU A 170 -4.99 -3.19 4.77
N TYR A 171 -4.67 -2.44 3.73
CA TYR A 171 -3.31 -2.01 3.42
C TYR A 171 -3.19 -0.51 3.63
N LEU A 172 -2.00 -0.07 4.05
CA LEU A 172 -1.63 1.33 4.18
C LEU A 172 -0.40 1.57 3.31
N ASP A 173 -0.58 2.41 2.30
CA ASP A 173 0.49 2.91 1.44
C ASP A 173 0.85 4.33 1.87
N ILE A 174 2.15 4.61 2.00
CA ILE A 174 2.67 5.95 2.31
C ILE A 174 3.54 6.42 1.15
N TYR A 175 3.24 7.60 0.64
CA TYR A 175 3.91 8.21 -0.49
C TYR A 175 4.67 9.46 -0.01
N TYR A 176 5.95 9.50 -0.33
CA TYR A 176 6.82 10.66 -0.11
C TYR A 176 7.06 11.36 -1.44
N GLU A 177 7.13 12.69 -1.40
CA GLU A 177 7.38 13.54 -2.57
C GLU A 177 8.74 14.23 -2.48
#